data_AF-A0A0C2RVE0-F1
#
_entry.id   AF-A0A0C2RVE0-F1
#
_cell.length_a   1.000
_cell.length_b   1.000
_cell.length_c   1.000
_cell.angle_alpha   90.00
_cell.angle_beta   90.00
_cell.angle_gamma   90.00
#
_symmetry.space_group_name_H-M   'P 1'
#
loop_
_entity.id
_entity.type
_entity.pdbx_description
1 polymer ?
#
loop_
_entity_poly.entity_id
_entity_poly.type
_entity_poly.pdbx_seq_one_letter_code
_entity_poly.pdbx_strand_id
1 'polypeptide(L)'
;MPGNPKPLAFTTFPTYRQKLQYDVQSSTHCVLSFDPAKLELVPHYWPVSEGARVPPAELHQYREAHQYLGPGCLCPLLEPLSEEPVFREAAIYLTWFGRYEGEYVAECAKGQCGYLGWSPFSLTKQVLTFPIAQYR
;
A
#
# COMPACT_ATOMS: atom_id res chain seq x y z
N MET A 1 27.17 -39.55 -25.98
CA MET A 1 26.96 -38.29 -25.24
C MET A 1 25.64 -38.40 -24.50
N PRO A 2 25.60 -38.63 -23.17
CA PRO A 2 24.34 -38.56 -22.44
C PRO A 2 23.86 -37.11 -22.46
N GLY A 3 22.66 -36.88 -22.98
CA GLY A 3 22.03 -35.58 -23.04
C GLY A 3 21.84 -35.04 -21.62
N ASN A 4 22.37 -33.84 -21.38
CA ASN A 4 22.23 -33.17 -20.09
C ASN A 4 20.73 -33.01 -19.80
N PRO A 5 20.21 -33.48 -18.66
CA PRO A 5 18.80 -33.32 -18.35
C PRO A 5 18.47 -31.83 -18.27
N LYS A 6 17.46 -31.43 -19.05
CA LYS A 6 16.90 -30.08 -19.04
C LYS A 6 16.50 -29.75 -17.60
N PRO A 7 16.92 -28.60 -17.02
CA PRO A 7 16.52 -28.25 -15.67
C PRO A 7 15.00 -28.23 -15.59
N LEU A 8 14.43 -29.08 -14.74
CA LEU A 8 13.01 -29.02 -14.42
C LEU A 8 12.76 -27.62 -13.86
N ALA A 9 11.82 -26.89 -14.45
CA ALA A 9 11.42 -25.59 -13.96
C ALA A 9 10.92 -25.76 -12.53
N PHE A 10 11.70 -25.30 -11.56
CA PHE A 10 11.27 -25.27 -10.17
C PHE A 10 10.11 -24.29 -10.08
N THR A 11 8.91 -24.79 -9.86
CA THR A 11 7.77 -23.98 -9.42
C THR A 11 8.10 -23.45 -8.04
N THR A 12 8.68 -22.26 -7.95
CA THR A 12 8.96 -21.61 -6.67
C THR A 12 7.63 -21.19 -6.06
N PHE A 13 7.24 -21.82 -4.95
CA PHE A 13 6.11 -21.35 -4.17
C PHE A 13 6.42 -19.93 -3.66
N PRO A 14 5.48 -18.97 -3.81
CA PRO A 14 5.70 -17.62 -3.32
C PRO A 14 5.83 -17.63 -1.80
N THR A 15 6.84 -16.93 -1.30
CA THR A 15 7.02 -16.67 0.13
C THR A 15 5.81 -15.92 0.68
N TYR A 16 5.56 -16.02 1.99
CA TYR A 16 4.49 -15.28 2.65
C TYR A 16 4.56 -13.76 2.36
N ARG A 17 5.77 -13.19 2.43
CA ARG A 17 6.02 -11.79 2.06
C ARG A 17 5.61 -11.47 0.61
N GLN A 18 5.93 -12.35 -0.35
CA GLN A 18 5.54 -12.14 -1.76
C GLN A 18 4.03 -12.18 -1.95
N LYS A 19 3.31 -13.02 -1.20
CA LYS A 19 1.85 -13.02 -1.20
C LYS A 19 1.30 -11.69 -0.71
N LEU A 20 1.78 -11.21 0.44
CA LEU A 20 1.36 -9.91 0.98
C LEU A 20 1.71 -8.73 0.05
N GLN A 21 2.88 -8.75 -0.58
CA GLN A 21 3.25 -7.75 -1.58
C GLN A 21 2.26 -7.73 -2.75
N TYR A 22 1.88 -8.90 -3.26
CA TYR A 22 0.87 -9.03 -4.31
C TYR A 22 -0.48 -8.49 -3.85
N ASP A 23 -0.92 -8.81 -2.63
CA ASP A 23 -2.19 -8.33 -2.08
C ASP A 23 -2.21 -6.80 -1.94
N VAL A 24 -1.12 -6.21 -1.43
CA VAL A 24 -0.96 -4.75 -1.33
C VAL A 24 -1.03 -4.09 -2.72
N GLN A 25 -0.35 -4.65 -3.72
CA GLN A 25 -0.27 -4.09 -5.07
C GLN A 25 -1.53 -4.32 -5.92
N SER A 26 -2.31 -5.36 -5.60
CA SER A 26 -3.55 -5.70 -6.29
C SER A 26 -4.79 -5.07 -5.64
N SER A 27 -4.67 -4.53 -4.43
CA SER A 27 -5.74 -3.77 -3.78
C SER A 27 -6.12 -2.54 -4.59
N THR A 28 -7.41 -2.41 -4.91
CA THR A 28 -7.98 -1.30 -5.68
C THR A 28 -8.85 -0.36 -4.86
N HIS A 29 -9.21 -0.73 -3.63
CA HIS A 29 -10.22 -0.02 -2.84
C HIS A 29 -9.64 0.71 -1.63
N CYS A 30 -8.52 0.24 -1.08
CA CYS A 30 -7.85 0.87 0.06
C CYS A 30 -6.36 0.55 0.05
N VAL A 31 -5.59 1.34 0.80
CA VAL A 31 -4.20 0.98 1.11
C VAL A 31 -4.26 -0.15 2.14
N LEU A 32 -3.46 -1.19 1.98
CA LEU A 32 -3.36 -2.26 2.99
C LEU A 32 -2.15 -1.98 3.88
N SER A 33 -2.36 -1.93 5.19
CA SER A 33 -1.33 -1.78 6.22
C SER A 33 -1.00 -3.12 6.83
N PHE A 34 0.27 -3.42 7.06
CA PHE A 34 0.67 -4.63 7.79
C PHE A 34 0.57 -4.42 9.30
N ASP A 35 -0.21 -5.27 9.97
CA ASP A 35 -0.30 -5.37 11.42
C ASP A 35 0.64 -6.49 11.91
N PRO A 36 1.80 -6.16 12.50
CA PRO A 36 2.76 -7.16 12.94
C PRO A 36 2.27 -8.01 14.13
N ALA A 37 1.34 -7.49 14.95
CA ALA A 37 0.84 -8.24 16.10
C ALA A 37 -0.06 -9.40 15.66
N LYS A 38 -0.79 -9.21 14.56
CA LYS A 38 -1.68 -10.22 13.97
C LYS A 38 -1.07 -10.97 12.80
N LEU A 39 0.06 -10.47 12.28
CA LEU A 39 0.68 -10.94 11.05
C LEU A 39 -0.34 -10.97 9.91
N GLU A 40 -1.02 -9.84 9.69
CA GLU A 40 -2.03 -9.72 8.63
C GLU A 40 -2.01 -8.34 7.96
N LEU A 41 -2.63 -8.25 6.78
CA LEU A 41 -2.91 -6.99 6.13
C LEU A 41 -4.28 -6.49 6.57
N VAL A 42 -4.33 -5.27 7.11
CA VAL A 42 -5.56 -4.58 7.51
C VAL A 42 -5.80 -3.37 6.59
N PRO A 43 -7.06 -3.04 6.27
CA PRO A 43 -7.38 -1.82 5.55
C PRO A 43 -6.87 -0.57 6.28
N HIS A 44 -6.20 0.30 5.54
CA HIS A 44 -5.77 1.63 5.98
C HIS A 44 -6.50 2.69 5.17
N TYR A 45 -7.20 3.57 5.89
CA TYR A 45 -7.94 4.66 5.28
C TYR A 45 -7.16 5.96 5.40
N TRP A 46 -7.15 6.72 4.30
CA TRP A 46 -6.53 8.03 4.32
C TRP A 46 -7.33 8.97 5.22
N PRO A 47 -6.68 9.81 6.04
CA PRO A 47 -7.39 10.79 6.84
C PRO A 47 -8.09 11.79 5.93
N VAL A 48 -9.34 12.09 6.26
CA VAL A 48 -10.18 13.05 5.54
C VAL A 48 -10.49 14.20 6.50
N SER A 49 -10.26 15.42 6.05
CA SER A 49 -10.63 16.66 6.74
C SER A 49 -11.42 17.52 5.78
N GLU A 50 -12.54 18.08 6.23
CA GLU A 50 -13.41 18.95 5.41
C GLU A 50 -13.83 18.32 4.06
N GLY A 51 -13.98 16.99 4.02
CA GLY A 51 -14.38 16.24 2.82
C GLY A 51 -13.25 15.98 1.82
N ALA A 52 -12.01 16.41 2.10
CA ALA A 52 -10.84 16.14 1.27
C ALA A 52 -9.81 15.28 2.02
N ARG A 53 -9.00 14.52 1.27
CA ARG A 53 -7.85 13.80 1.84
C ARG A 53 -6.84 14.81 2.39
N VAL A 54 -6.42 14.62 3.63
CA VAL A 54 -5.35 15.43 4.22
C VAL A 54 -4.07 15.20 3.42
N PRO A 55 -3.43 16.25 2.86
CA PRO A 55 -2.23 16.08 2.05
C PRO A 55 -1.04 15.60 2.91
N PRO A 56 -0.05 14.90 2.32
CA PRO A 56 1.15 14.46 3.02
C PRO A 56 1.83 15.55 3.87
N ALA A 57 1.85 16.78 3.39
CA ALA A 57 2.45 17.93 4.10
C ALA A 57 1.74 18.29 5.41
N GLU A 58 0.44 18.00 5.53
CA GLU A 58 -0.38 18.31 6.71
C GLU A 58 -0.51 17.11 7.66
N LEU A 59 -0.04 15.92 7.25
CA LEU A 59 -0.16 14.73 8.08
C LEU A 59 0.51 14.88 9.44
N HIS A 60 1.64 15.60 9.53
CA HIS A 60 2.31 15.82 10.81
C HIS A 60 1.40 16.54 11.81
N GLN A 61 0.80 17.68 11.41
CA GLN A 61 -0.16 18.41 12.23
C GLN A 61 -1.41 17.55 12.52
N TYR A 62 -1.88 16.79 11.54
CA TYR A 62 -3.01 15.88 11.74
C TYR A 62 -2.72 14.81 12.80
N ARG A 63 -1.49 14.28 12.85
CA ARG A 63 -1.07 13.30 13.88
C ARG A 63 -1.11 13.89 15.27
N GLU A 64 -0.64 15.12 15.43
CA GLU A 64 -0.64 15.81 16.73
C GLU A 64 -2.07 16.01 17.26
N ALA A 65 -3.01 16.33 16.36
CA ALA A 65 -4.40 16.57 16.73
C ALA A 65 -5.26 15.29 16.88
N HIS A 66 -4.95 14.20 16.17
CA HIS A 66 -5.85 13.05 16.04
C HIS A 66 -5.22 11.68 16.35
N GLN A 67 -3.98 11.61 16.83
CA GLN A 67 -3.25 10.35 17.08
C GLN A 67 -3.21 9.41 15.86
N TYR A 68 -3.08 10.00 14.67
CA TYR A 68 -3.02 9.24 13.42
C TYR A 68 -1.67 8.52 13.27
N LEU A 69 -1.73 7.28 12.79
CA LEU A 69 -0.58 6.55 12.26
C LEU A 69 -0.85 6.26 10.79
N GLY A 70 0.18 6.40 9.96
CA GLY A 70 0.20 5.93 8.59
C GLY A 70 0.24 4.40 8.50
N PRO A 71 0.23 3.87 7.27
CA PRO A 71 0.18 2.43 7.06
C PRO A 71 1.50 1.76 7.43
N GLY A 72 1.42 0.53 7.94
CA GLY A 72 2.56 -0.33 8.23
C GLY A 72 3.10 -1.01 6.98
N CYS A 73 4.41 -0.99 6.80
CA CYS A 73 5.11 -1.71 5.75
C CYS A 73 5.48 -3.15 6.17
N LEU A 74 5.98 -3.94 5.23
CA LEU A 74 6.35 -5.36 5.44
C LEU A 74 7.75 -5.57 6.04
N CYS A 75 8.43 -4.51 6.51
CA CYS A 75 9.75 -4.63 7.15
C CYS A 75 9.81 -5.60 8.33
N PRO A 76 8.77 -5.76 9.17
CA PRO A 76 8.84 -6.70 10.29
C PRO A 76 9.03 -8.16 9.85
N LEU A 77 8.70 -8.49 8.60
CA LEU A 77 8.94 -9.82 8.01
C LEU A 77 10.39 -10.06 7.57
N LEU A 78 11.25 -9.04 7.63
CA LEU A 78 12.68 -9.13 7.33
C LEU A 78 13.54 -9.19 8.60
N GLU A 79 12.95 -8.87 9.75
CA GLU A 79 13.63 -8.88 11.04
C GLU A 79 13.66 -10.34 11.59
N PRO A 80 14.67 -10.71 12.42
CA PRO A 80 14.77 -12.05 12.97
C PRO A 80 13.56 -12.45 13.82
N LEU A 81 13.14 -13.71 13.73
CA LEU A 81 12.00 -14.26 14.51
C LEU A 81 12.24 -14.33 16.04
N SER A 82 13.45 -14.00 16.51
CA SER A 82 13.80 -13.99 17.93
C SER A 82 13.25 -12.77 18.67
N GLU A 83 12.75 -11.77 17.96
CA GLU A 83 12.21 -10.54 18.51
C GLU A 83 10.73 -10.39 18.12
N GLU A 84 9.95 -9.72 18.98
CA GLU A 84 8.58 -9.37 18.63
C GLU A 84 8.57 -8.38 17.46
N PRO A 85 7.77 -8.62 16.41
CA PRO A 85 7.78 -7.78 15.22
C PRO A 85 7.27 -6.38 15.54
N VAL A 86 8.10 -5.36 15.31
CA VAL A 86 7.79 -3.97 15.64
C VAL A 86 7.08 -3.29 14.49
N PHE A 87 6.02 -2.52 14.75
CA PHE A 87 5.36 -1.74 13.70
C PHE A 87 6.35 -0.78 13.01
N ARG A 88 6.38 -0.84 11.67
CA ARG A 88 7.22 0.02 10.83
C ARG A 88 6.36 0.79 9.87
N GLU A 89 6.22 2.08 10.11
CA GLU A 89 5.42 2.96 9.28
C GLU A 89 6.05 3.17 7.88
N ALA A 90 5.20 3.16 6.86
CA ALA A 90 5.55 3.51 5.49
C ALA A 90 5.60 5.03 5.31
N ALA A 91 6.44 5.48 4.38
CA ALA A 91 6.47 6.85 3.94
C ALA A 91 5.25 7.13 3.05
N ILE A 92 4.63 8.29 3.26
CA ILE A 92 3.49 8.76 2.48
C ILE A 92 3.96 9.95 1.63
N TYR A 93 3.67 9.93 0.33
CA TYR A 93 4.03 11.05 -0.56
C TYR A 93 3.11 11.14 -1.78
N LEU A 94 3.12 12.31 -2.42
CA LEU A 94 2.50 12.56 -3.73
C LEU A 94 3.49 12.19 -4.83
N THR A 95 3.07 11.40 -5.82
CA THR A 95 3.93 11.11 -6.97
C THR A 95 3.71 12.11 -8.10
N TRP A 96 4.81 12.58 -8.69
CA TRP A 96 4.78 13.59 -9.76
C TRP A 96 4.89 13.00 -11.16
N PHE A 97 5.29 11.74 -11.29
CA PHE A 97 5.51 11.06 -12.57
C PHE A 97 5.25 9.56 -12.43
N GLY A 98 4.98 8.90 -13.56
CA GLY A 98 4.89 7.44 -13.65
C GLY A 98 3.48 6.91 -13.41
N ARG A 99 3.39 5.62 -13.05
CA ARG A 99 2.10 4.89 -12.99
C ARG A 99 1.07 5.50 -12.03
N TYR A 100 1.52 6.22 -11.01
CA TYR A 100 0.70 6.75 -9.93
C TYR A 100 0.66 8.29 -9.92
N GLU A 101 1.01 8.94 -11.02
CA GLU A 101 1.11 10.41 -11.12
C GLU A 101 -0.16 11.11 -10.59
N GLY A 102 0.04 12.10 -9.72
CA GLY A 102 -1.03 12.85 -9.08
C GLY A 102 -1.70 12.15 -7.90
N GLU A 103 -1.32 10.91 -7.59
CA GLU A 103 -1.90 10.13 -6.49
C GLU A 103 -0.98 10.10 -5.26
N TYR A 104 -1.61 9.98 -4.10
CA TYR A 104 -0.90 9.66 -2.86
C TYR A 104 -0.59 8.16 -2.80
N VAL A 105 0.66 7.84 -2.47
CA VAL A 105 1.14 6.47 -2.32
C VAL A 105 1.79 6.29 -0.95
N ALA A 106 1.81 5.06 -0.48
CA ALA A 106 2.53 4.63 0.70
C ALA A 106 3.61 3.63 0.31
N GLU A 107 4.86 3.91 0.62
CA GLU A 107 6.00 3.03 0.30
C GLU A 107 6.82 2.72 1.55
N CYS A 108 7.50 1.58 1.55
CA CYS A 108 8.52 1.29 2.55
C CYS A 108 9.52 2.45 2.68
N ALA A 109 9.56 3.10 3.85
CA ALA A 109 10.49 4.21 4.11
C ALA A 109 11.98 3.80 3.99
N LYS A 110 12.29 2.50 4.15
CA LYS A 110 13.64 1.94 3.97
C LYS A 110 13.90 1.41 2.56
N GLY A 111 12.88 1.28 1.70
CA GLY A 111 13.00 0.67 0.38
C GLY A 111 13.36 -0.82 0.36
N GLN A 112 13.26 -1.54 1.48
CA GLN A 112 13.81 -2.90 1.61
C GLN A 112 12.76 -4.01 1.48
N CYS A 113 11.52 -3.76 1.89
CA CYS A 113 10.49 -4.79 1.96
C CYS A 113 9.56 -4.82 0.73
N GLY A 114 9.77 -3.95 -0.26
CA GLY A 114 8.97 -3.88 -1.49
C GLY A 114 7.49 -3.50 -1.27
N TYR A 115 7.15 -2.98 -0.09
CA TYR A 115 5.82 -2.47 0.20
C TYR A 115 5.56 -1.21 -0.62
N LEU A 116 4.50 -1.24 -1.44
CA LEU A 116 4.00 -0.10 -2.21
C LEU A 116 2.47 -0.19 -2.26
N GLY A 117 1.82 0.51 -1.34
CA GLY A 117 0.37 0.63 -1.23
C GLY A 117 -0.14 1.87 -1.98
N TRP A 118 -1.17 1.67 -2.79
CA TRP A 118 -1.86 2.74 -3.50
C TRP A 118 -3.36 2.47 -3.47
N SER A 119 -4.17 3.53 -3.41
CA SER A 119 -5.61 3.41 -3.50
C SER A 119 -6.21 4.58 -4.30
N PRO A 120 -6.90 4.28 -5.42
CA PRO A 120 -7.69 5.25 -6.17
C PRO A 120 -9.01 5.54 -5.42
N PHE A 121 -8.95 6.15 -4.24
CA PHE A 121 -10.14 6.71 -3.61
C PHE A 121 -10.27 8.17 -4.03
N SER A 122 -10.93 8.38 -5.17
CA SER A 122 -11.34 9.71 -5.62
C SER A 122 -12.81 9.91 -5.23
N LEU A 123 -13.05 10.67 -4.15
CA LEU A 123 -14.40 11.18 -3.85
C LEU A 123 -14.93 12.08 -4.97
N THR A 124 -14.05 12.59 -5.84
CA THR A 124 -14.37 13.49 -6.96
C THR A 124 -14.76 12.77 -8.26
N LYS A 125 -14.37 11.51 -8.49
CA LYS A 125 -14.73 10.79 -9.73
C LYS A 125 -16.14 10.19 -9.74
N GLN A 126 -16.79 10.01 -8.60
CA GLN A 126 -18.18 9.52 -8.57
C GLN A 126 -19.24 10.60 -8.90
N VAL A 127 -18.89 11.89 -8.87
CA VAL A 127 -19.88 12.97 -9.07
C VAL A 127 -20.00 13.44 -10.53
N LEU A 128 -19.10 13.02 -11.44
CA LEU A 128 -19.08 13.54 -12.83
C LEU A 128 -19.43 12.54 -13.95
N THR A 129 -20.04 11.39 -13.64
CA THR A 129 -20.62 10.51 -14.68
C THR A 129 -22.08 10.19 -14.41
N PHE A 130 -22.92 11.22 -14.35
CA PHE A 130 -24.27 11.08 -14.90
C PHE A 130 -24.25 11.68 -16.30
N PRO A 131 -24.40 10.87 -17.37
CA PRO A 131 -24.66 11.46 -18.67
C PRO A 131 -26.00 12.20 -18.57
N ILE A 132 -25.97 13.51 -18.80
CA ILE A 132 -27.16 14.29 -19.13
C ILE A 132 -27.68 13.67 -20.43
N ALA A 133 -28.64 12.76 -20.30
CA ALA A 133 -29.44 12.32 -21.41
C ALA A 133 -30.28 13.54 -21.84
N GLN A 134 -29.76 14.29 -22.81
CA GLN A 134 -30.58 15.14 -23.65
C GLN A 134 -31.56 14.24 -24.38
N TYR A 135 -32.83 14.28 -23.99
CA TYR A 135 -33.93 13.98 -24.89
C TYR A 135 -34.89 15.17 -24.90
N ARG A 136 -35.19 15.56 -26.14
CA ARG A 136 -35.98 16.70 -26.59
C ARG A 136 -37.41 16.69 -26.07
#